data_AF-A0A0C3NIC5-F1
#
_entry.id   AF-A0A0C3NIC5-F1
#
_cell.length_a   1.000
_cell.length_b   1.000
_cell.length_c   1.000
_cell.angle_alpha   90.00
_cell.angle_beta   90.00
_cell.angle_gamma   90.00
#
_symmetry.space_group_name_H-M   'P 1'
#
loop_
_entity.id
_entity.type
_entity.pdbx_description
1 polymer ?
#
loop_
_entity_poly.entity_id
_entity_poly.type
_entity_poly.pdbx_seq_one_letter_code
_entity_poly.pdbx_strand_id
1 'polypeptide(L)'
;LEVEALEPEDPALAASLEQMRAQGVKSLYGRWLIEGAPRVLLFDTGSAFHRLDEWKGDLWNIAGIPSPPNDTETNDAILFGYLVACFLGEYVSRQVDTAVV
;
A
#
# COMPACT_ATOMS: atom_id res chain seq x y z
N LEU A 1 19.72 -3.88 8.74
CA LEU A 1 18.41 -3.80 8.05
C LEU A 1 17.35 -4.07 9.11
N GLU A 2 16.28 -3.30 9.20
CA GLU A 2 15.26 -3.48 10.26
C GLU A 2 14.20 -4.53 9.88
N VAL A 3 14.02 -4.81 8.59
CA VAL A 3 13.05 -5.80 8.08
C VAL A 3 13.77 -6.85 7.25
N GLU A 4 13.53 -8.12 7.54
CA GLU A 4 13.99 -9.25 6.72
C GLU A 4 12.94 -9.57 5.65
N ALA A 5 13.33 -9.55 4.38
CA ALA A 5 12.42 -9.83 3.27
C ALA A 5 11.99 -11.31 3.25
N LEU A 6 10.72 -11.56 2.95
CA LEU A 6 10.13 -12.88 2.84
C LEU A 6 9.25 -12.97 1.58
N GLU A 7 8.96 -14.20 1.17
CA GLU A 7 7.92 -14.48 0.19
C GLU A 7 6.58 -14.75 0.91
N PRO A 8 5.46 -14.23 0.40
CA PRO A 8 4.14 -14.48 0.97
C PRO A 8 3.70 -15.95 0.74
N GLU A 9 3.33 -16.62 1.83
CA GLU A 9 2.77 -17.98 1.79
C GLU A 9 1.28 -18.01 1.41
N ASP A 10 0.56 -16.92 1.72
CA ASP A 10 -0.85 -16.75 1.38
C ASP A 10 -0.99 -16.46 -0.13
N PRO A 11 -1.66 -17.33 -0.92
CA PRO A 11 -1.84 -17.12 -2.35
C PRO A 11 -2.59 -15.84 -2.70
N ALA A 12 -3.56 -15.41 -1.87
CA ALA A 12 -4.29 -14.17 -2.09
C ALA A 12 -3.38 -12.95 -1.90
N LEU A 13 -2.50 -12.99 -0.89
CA LEU A 13 -1.50 -11.97 -0.65
C LEU A 13 -0.49 -11.92 -1.80
N ALA A 14 0.08 -13.06 -2.19
CA ALA A 14 1.03 -13.16 -3.29
C ALA A 14 0.46 -12.60 -4.60
N ALA A 15 -0.77 -12.98 -4.95
CA ALA A 15 -1.44 -12.50 -6.16
C ALA A 15 -1.74 -10.99 -6.09
N SER A 16 -2.09 -10.46 -4.92
CA SER A 16 -2.34 -9.02 -4.73
C SER A 16 -1.06 -8.21 -4.92
N LEU A 17 0.05 -8.65 -4.31
CA LEU A 17 1.34 -7.98 -4.47
C LEU A 17 1.87 -8.06 -5.90
N GLU A 18 1.64 -9.19 -6.59
CA GLU A 18 1.98 -9.32 -8.01
C GLU A 18 1.18 -8.34 -8.88
N GLN A 19 -0.12 -8.20 -8.62
CA GLN A 19 -0.96 -7.24 -9.35
C GLN A 19 -0.52 -5.80 -9.10
N MET A 20 -0.18 -5.44 -7.85
CA MET A 20 0.35 -4.12 -7.54
C MET A 20 1.71 -3.88 -8.22
N ARG A 21 2.58 -4.90 -8.26
CA ARG A 21 3.86 -4.84 -8.98
C ARG A 21 3.67 -4.62 -10.48
N ALA A 22 2.68 -5.27 -11.09
CA ALA A 22 2.33 -5.07 -12.50
C ALA A 22 1.87 -3.63 -12.80
N GLN A 23 1.32 -2.93 -11.81
CA GLN A 23 0.96 -1.50 -11.88
C GLN A 23 2.13 -0.57 -11.56
N GLY A 24 3.34 -1.10 -11.36
CA GLY A 24 4.55 -0.32 -11.07
C GLY A 24 4.75 0.02 -9.59
N VAL A 25 3.91 -0.48 -8.68
CA VAL A 25 4.09 -0.28 -7.24
C VAL A 25 5.23 -1.14 -6.72
N LYS A 26 6.17 -0.54 -6.00
CA LYS A 26 7.23 -1.24 -5.29
C LYS A 26 6.83 -1.44 -3.84
N SER A 27 7.04 -2.66 -3.33
CA SER A 27 6.79 -2.99 -1.94
C SER A 27 7.77 -4.04 -1.43
N LEU A 28 7.88 -4.15 -0.11
CA LEU A 28 8.67 -5.17 0.59
C LEU A 28 7.76 -5.87 1.60
N TYR A 29 7.56 -7.16 1.41
CA TYR A 29 6.94 -8.04 2.41
C TYR A 29 8.03 -8.72 3.23
N GLY A 30 7.84 -8.81 4.55
CA GLY A 30 8.89 -9.33 5.43
C GLY A 30 8.51 -9.44 6.89
N ARG A 31 9.53 -9.65 7.74
CA ARG A 31 9.42 -9.63 9.20
C ARG A 31 10.19 -8.46 9.79
N TRP A 32 9.55 -7.72 10.68
CA TRP A 32 10.23 -6.67 11.43
C TRP A 32 11.09 -7.30 12.54
N LEU A 33 12.38 -6.97 12.56
CA LEU A 33 13.38 -7.55 13.48
C LEU A 33 13.31 -6.93 14.88
N ILE A 34 12.13 -7.06 15.50
CA ILE A 34 11.83 -6.72 16.89
C ILE A 34 11.29 -7.95 17.62
N GLU A 35 11.05 -7.83 18.93
CA GLU A 35 10.37 -8.87 19.70
C GLU A 35 8.99 -9.20 19.08
N GLY A 36 8.73 -10.50 18.90
CA GLY A 36 7.51 -11.02 18.25
C GLY A 36 7.60 -11.19 16.73
N ALA A 37 8.61 -10.60 16.07
CA ALA A 37 8.88 -10.72 14.62
C ALA A 37 7.61 -10.60 13.74
N PRO A 38 6.82 -9.52 13.85
CA PRO A 38 5.57 -9.38 13.14
C PRO A 38 5.79 -9.32 11.62
N ARG A 39 4.82 -9.82 10.85
CA ARG A 39 4.77 -9.64 9.39
C ARG A 39 4.48 -8.17 9.06
N VAL A 40 5.20 -7.63 8.11
CA VAL A 40 5.05 -6.24 7.64
C VAL A 40 5.03 -6.18 6.12
N LEU A 41 4.32 -5.19 5.60
CA LEU A 41 4.32 -4.82 4.19
C LEU A 41 4.65 -3.33 4.10
N LEU A 42 5.78 -3.02 3.47
CA LEU A 42 6.26 -1.66 3.30
C LEU A 42 6.03 -1.23 1.85
N PHE A 43 5.37 -0.09 1.64
CA PHE A 43 5.18 0.49 0.32
C PHE A 43 6.19 1.61 0.07
N ASP A 44 6.77 1.64 -1.13
CA ASP A 44 7.54 2.77 -1.61
C ASP A 44 6.57 3.78 -2.24
N THR A 45 6.25 4.86 -1.51
CA THR A 45 5.36 5.93 -1.98
C THR A 45 5.88 6.59 -3.26
N GLY A 46 7.20 6.68 -3.42
CA GLY A 46 7.85 7.24 -4.61
C GLY A 46 7.52 6.46 -5.89
N SER A 47 7.27 5.15 -5.80
CA SER A 47 6.85 4.33 -6.95
C SER A 47 5.48 4.74 -7.51
N ALA A 48 4.62 5.35 -6.70
CA ALA A 48 3.28 5.79 -7.05
C ALA A 48 3.16 7.30 -7.28
N PHE A 49 4.26 8.07 -7.21
CA PHE A 49 4.21 9.53 -7.27
C PHE A 49 3.53 10.08 -8.54
N HIS A 50 3.62 9.34 -9.65
CA HIS A 50 2.95 9.68 -10.92
C HIS A 50 1.41 9.73 -10.83
N ARG A 51 0.81 9.17 -9.77
CA ARG A 51 -0.64 9.18 -9.50
C ARG A 51 -1.07 10.26 -8.52
N LEU A 52 -0.14 11.04 -7.97
CA LEU A 52 -0.41 11.98 -6.87
C LEU A 52 -1.51 12.99 -7.23
N ASP A 53 -1.42 13.63 -8.40
CA ASP A 53 -2.39 14.65 -8.80
C ASP A 53 -3.79 14.08 -9.01
N GLU A 54 -3.88 12.86 -9.56
CA GLU A 54 -5.15 12.12 -9.71
C GLU A 54 -5.78 11.86 -8.34
N TRP A 55 -5.01 11.32 -7.40
CA TRP A 55 -5.48 10.95 -6.06
C TRP A 55 -5.78 12.16 -5.16
N LYS A 56 -5.08 13.28 -5.35
CA LYS A 56 -5.44 14.56 -4.73
C LYS A 56 -6.78 15.08 -5.25
N GLY A 57 -6.99 14.99 -6.57
CA GLY A 57 -8.27 15.36 -7.19
C GLY A 57 -9.41 14.49 -6.67
N ASP A 58 -9.21 13.18 -6.59
CA ASP A 58 -10.19 12.24 -6.05
C ASP A 58 -10.52 12.53 -4.57
N LEU A 59 -9.49 12.75 -3.74
CA LEU A 59 -9.68 13.09 -2.32
C LEU A 59 -10.48 14.38 -2.13
N TRP A 60 -10.24 15.40 -2.95
CA TRP A 60 -11.04 16.62 -2.97
C TRP A 60 -12.48 16.35 -3.39
N ASN A 61 -12.69 15.57 -4.46
CA ASN A 61 -14.03 15.30 -5.00
C ASN A 61 -14.90 14.49 -4.03
N ILE A 62 -14.31 13.55 -3.30
CA ILE A 62 -15.04 12.68 -2.38
C ILE A 62 -15.26 13.35 -1.02
N ALA A 63 -14.25 14.05 -0.49
CA ALA A 63 -14.24 14.48 0.91
C ALA A 63 -14.02 15.99 1.11
N GLY A 64 -13.74 16.77 0.06
CA GLY A 64 -13.48 18.21 0.16
C GLY A 64 -12.19 18.53 0.93
N ILE A 65 -11.23 17.60 1.00
CA ILE A 65 -9.99 17.79 1.74
C ILE A 65 -8.93 18.43 0.82
N PRO A 66 -8.47 19.66 1.11
CA PRO A 66 -7.42 20.30 0.32
C PRO A 66 -6.04 19.71 0.63
N SER A 67 -5.15 19.68 -0.36
CA SER A 67 -3.78 19.15 -0.22
C SER A 67 -2.74 20.01 -0.97
N PRO A 68 -2.14 21.02 -0.30
CA PRO A 68 -1.16 21.92 -0.92
C PRO A 68 -0.03 21.16 -1.64
N PRO A 69 0.44 21.62 -2.82
CA PRO A 69 1.43 20.89 -3.61
C PRO A 69 2.79 20.77 -2.92
N ASN A 70 3.19 21.79 -2.15
CA ASN A 70 4.51 21.87 -1.52
C ASN A 70 4.60 21.18 -0.15
N ASP A 71 3.52 20.50 0.28
CA ASP A 71 3.50 19.74 1.52
C ASP A 71 3.81 18.27 1.23
N THR A 72 5.10 17.92 1.34
CA THR A 72 5.58 16.56 1.07
C THR A 72 4.99 15.53 2.02
N GLU A 73 4.80 15.87 3.30
CA GLU A 73 4.24 14.94 4.29
C GLU A 73 2.78 14.59 3.95
N THR A 74 1.99 15.60 3.60
CA THR A 74 0.61 15.38 3.12
C THR A 74 0.61 14.59 1.81
N ASN A 75 1.54 14.85 0.89
CA ASN A 75 1.63 14.10 -0.37
C ASN A 75 1.93 12.61 -0.14
N ASP A 76 2.90 12.31 0.73
CA ASP A 76 3.27 10.94 1.07
C ASP A 76 2.14 10.22 1.82
N ALA A 77 1.44 10.92 2.72
CA ALA A 77 0.28 10.39 3.42
C ALA A 77 -0.86 10.01 2.45
N ILE A 78 -1.12 10.85 1.45
CA ILE A 78 -2.11 10.56 0.40
C ILE A 78 -1.67 9.34 -0.41
N LEU A 79 -0.43 9.32 -0.92
CA LEU A 79 0.10 8.19 -1.69
C LEU A 79 0.00 6.88 -0.91
N PHE A 80 0.45 6.90 0.35
CA PHE A 80 0.39 5.74 1.22
C PHE A 80 -1.05 5.28 1.47
N GLY A 81 -1.96 6.21 1.76
CA GLY A 81 -3.37 5.90 1.99
C GLY A 81 -4.03 5.20 0.80
N TYR A 82 -3.83 5.71 -0.42
CA TYR A 82 -4.37 5.08 -1.63
C TYR A 82 -3.69 3.74 -1.94
N LEU A 83 -2.38 3.60 -1.73
CA LEU A 83 -1.69 2.31 -1.89
C LEU A 83 -2.25 1.24 -0.95
N VAL A 84 -2.48 1.59 0.31
CA VAL A 84 -3.11 0.69 1.29
C VAL A 84 -4.55 0.37 0.91
N ALA A 85 -5.33 1.36 0.47
CA ALA A 85 -6.71 1.14 0.03
C ALA A 85 -6.79 0.21 -1.18
N CYS A 86 -5.95 0.43 -2.19
CA CYS A 86 -5.84 -0.45 -3.36
C CYS A 86 -5.42 -1.87 -2.97
N PHE A 87 -4.42 -2.00 -2.09
CA PHE A 87 -3.96 -3.29 -1.58
C PHE A 87 -5.09 -4.05 -0.88
N LEU A 88 -5.80 -3.39 0.04
CA LEU A 88 -6.91 -4.01 0.78
C LEU A 88 -8.05 -4.39 -0.17
N GLY A 89 -8.37 -3.57 -1.17
CA GLY A 89 -9.36 -3.90 -2.20
C GLY A 89 -8.99 -5.15 -2.99
N GLU A 90 -7.75 -5.24 -3.47
CA GLU A 90 -7.24 -6.43 -4.17
C GLU A 90 -7.23 -7.67 -3.26
N TYR A 91 -6.69 -7.55 -2.05
CA TYR A 91 -6.56 -8.67 -1.12
C TYR A 91 -7.92 -9.22 -0.68
N VAL A 92 -8.83 -8.34 -0.25
CA VAL A 92 -10.18 -8.74 0.20
C VAL A 92 -10.99 -9.35 -0.95
N SER A 93 -10.82 -8.87 -2.19
CA SER A 93 -11.50 -9.47 -3.35
C SER A 93 -11.07 -10.91 -3.64
N ARG A 94 -9.89 -11.32 -3.15
CA ARG A 94 -9.28 -12.65 -3.36
C ARG A 94 -9.39 -13.56 -2.14
N GLN A 95 -9.43 -12.97 -0.94
CA GLN A 95 -9.53 -13.71 0.31
C GLN A 95 -10.99 -14.11 0.55
N VAL A 96 -11.34 -15.31 0.09
CA VAL A 96 -12.69 -15.88 0.18
C VAL A 96 -12.83 -16.96 1.26
N ASP A 97 -11.71 -17.43 1.81
CA ASP A 97 -11.68 -18.56 2.73
C ASP A 97 -11.78 -18.13 4.20
N THR A 98 -11.37 -16.90 4.52
CA THR A 98 -11.37 -16.36 5.88
C THR A 98 -11.87 -14.92 5.90
N ALA A 99 -12.60 -14.55 6.96
CA ALA A 99 -12.98 -13.16 7.17
C ALA A 99 -11.73 -12.29 7.39
N VAL A 100 -11.66 -11.17 6.66
CA VAL A 100 -10.69 -10.11 6.91
C VAL A 100 -11.32 -9.16 7.93
N VAL A 101 -10.75 -9.09 9.14
CA VAL A 101 -11.27 -8.32 10.28
C VAL A 101 -10.27 -7.25 10.70
#